data_AF-A0A835UVV2-F1
#
_entry.id   AF-A0A835UVV2-F1
#
_cell.length_a   1.000
_cell.length_b   1.000
_cell.length_c   1.000
_cell.angle_alpha   90.00
_cell.angle_beta   90.00
_cell.angle_gamma   90.00
#
_symmetry.space_group_name_H-M   'P 1'
#
loop_
_entity.id
_entity.type
_entity.pdbx_description
1 polymer ?
#
loop_
_entity_poly.entity_id
_entity_poly.type
_entity_poly.pdbx_seq_one_letter_code
_entity_poly.pdbx_strand_id
1 'polypeptide(L)'
;MGNDRKRTVAHCKIDTQTKRLLVLYSNVEDIFLNQSNLTFCEFDRDFVLKQKKEFLVPAQMMVHDWGFTEDHYILIVNSVKLDLQGSLKALCGQAPMVSAVSTNPSQPTTPVYLLPRFSDTSCVNRDWRIPVEAPSQLWISHIGNAFEERDHSGNARIQIQAAVSSYQWWCLEKMFGYDFQSPEFDSSVMNVVDPEKRGPHLVQVSIDLDAEGSCLGCSVASCSTQWHTFADFPVINPAHSMTNRFLYASSTSGPRKFLPFFLPDTIAKPDLCNHSVKTWMPGNGACRRALFCFQEEPARRKMAMFLL
;
A
#
# COMPACT_ATOMS: atom_id res chain seq x y z
N MET A 1 24.21 -12.14 -21.55
CA MET A 1 22.80 -12.58 -21.38
C MET A 1 22.64 -12.92 -19.91
N GLY A 2 22.30 -11.91 -19.11
CA GLY A 2 22.24 -12.02 -17.65
C GLY A 2 21.01 -12.84 -17.25
N ASN A 3 21.19 -13.73 -16.29
CA ASN A 3 20.09 -14.45 -15.66
C ASN A 3 19.27 -13.40 -14.89
N ASP A 4 18.09 -13.00 -15.39
CA ASP A 4 17.27 -11.94 -14.78
C ASP A 4 16.91 -12.33 -13.36
N ARG A 5 17.69 -11.84 -12.39
CA ARG A 5 17.47 -12.09 -10.97
C ARG A 5 16.19 -11.37 -10.58
N LYS A 6 15.13 -12.15 -10.33
CA LYS A 6 13.86 -11.67 -9.79
C LYS A 6 13.93 -11.63 -8.26
N ARG A 7 13.37 -10.58 -7.67
CA ARG A 7 13.08 -10.46 -6.24
C ARG A 7 11.59 -10.61 -6.01
N THR A 8 11.22 -11.29 -4.93
CA THR A 8 9.82 -11.38 -4.48
C THR A 8 9.50 -10.13 -3.66
N VAL A 9 8.37 -9.49 -3.97
CA VAL A 9 7.81 -8.43 -3.12
C VAL A 9 7.23 -9.07 -1.86
N ALA A 10 7.57 -8.54 -0.68
CA ALA A 10 7.26 -9.19 0.60
C ALA A 10 5.75 -9.30 0.91
N HIS A 11 4.94 -8.45 0.29
CA HIS A 11 3.48 -8.48 0.46
C HIS A 11 2.84 -9.48 -0.49
N CYS A 12 2.61 -10.70 -0.03
CA CYS A 12 1.73 -11.64 -0.72
C CYS A 12 0.26 -11.35 -0.39
N LYS A 13 -0.64 -11.73 -1.31
CA LYS A 13 -2.09 -11.56 -1.14
C LYS A 13 -2.79 -12.91 -1.25
N ILE A 14 -3.91 -13.05 -0.57
CA ILE A 14 -4.75 -14.26 -0.64
C ILE A 14 -6.09 -13.86 -1.24
N ASP A 15 -6.42 -14.46 -2.37
CA ASP A 15 -7.75 -14.38 -2.94
C ASP A 15 -8.60 -15.49 -2.33
N THR A 16 -9.55 -15.10 -1.47
CA THR A 16 -10.44 -16.04 -0.78
C THR A 16 -11.50 -16.65 -1.69
N GLN A 17 -11.86 -15.99 -2.80
CA GLN A 17 -12.85 -16.49 -3.75
C GLN A 17 -12.26 -17.63 -4.59
N THR A 18 -11.12 -17.36 -5.23
CA THR A 18 -10.44 -18.36 -6.07
C THR A 18 -9.55 -19.29 -5.26
N LYS A 19 -9.35 -19.00 -3.96
CA LYS A 19 -8.51 -19.74 -3.02
C LYS A 19 -7.06 -19.80 -3.48
N ARG A 20 -6.56 -18.67 -3.97
CA ARG A 20 -5.21 -18.56 -4.54
C ARG A 20 -4.30 -17.68 -3.70
N LEU A 21 -3.04 -18.07 -3.61
CA LEU A 21 -1.94 -17.22 -3.13
C LEU A 21 -1.41 -16.44 -4.33
N LEU A 22 -1.42 -15.11 -4.24
CA LEU A 22 -0.92 -14.22 -5.27
C LEU A 22 0.42 -13.63 -4.81
N VAL A 23 1.41 -13.66 -5.70
CA VAL A 23 2.78 -13.23 -5.44
C VAL A 23 3.26 -12.34 -6.57
N LEU A 24 3.88 -11.22 -6.22
CA LEU A 24 4.51 -10.31 -7.16
C LEU A 24 6.03 -10.46 -7.11
N TYR A 25 6.64 -10.58 -8.27
CA TYR A 25 8.08 -10.47 -8.47
C TYR A 25 8.42 -9.24 -9.30
N SER A 26 9.58 -8.63 -9.03
CA SER A 26 10.19 -7.59 -9.87
C SER A 26 11.64 -7.94 -10.17
N ASN A 27 12.23 -7.38 -11.24
CA ASN A 27 13.67 -7.53 -11.42
C ASN A 27 14.41 -6.67 -10.39
N VAL A 28 15.57 -7.13 -9.93
CA VAL A 28 16.36 -6.42 -8.91
C VAL A 28 16.79 -5.02 -9.40
N GLU A 29 17.06 -4.87 -10.69
CA GLU A 29 17.58 -3.64 -11.29
C GLU A 29 16.49 -2.61 -11.63
N ASP A 30 15.21 -3.02 -11.69
CA ASP A 30 14.10 -2.18 -12.17
C ASP A 30 13.96 -0.87 -11.38
N ILE A 31 14.32 -0.84 -10.09
CA ILE A 31 14.26 0.38 -9.27
C ILE A 31 15.18 1.51 -9.81
N PHE A 32 16.21 1.15 -10.59
CA PHE A 32 17.16 2.08 -11.20
C PHE A 32 16.83 2.44 -12.64
N LEU A 33 15.84 1.78 -13.24
CA LEU A 33 15.48 1.92 -14.65
C LEU A 33 14.18 2.71 -14.82
N ASN A 34 14.00 3.36 -15.97
CA ASN A 34 12.74 4.04 -16.33
C ASN A 34 11.63 3.08 -16.76
N GLN A 35 11.77 1.80 -16.40
CA GLN A 35 10.81 0.75 -16.68
C GLN A 35 10.94 -0.33 -15.62
N SER A 36 9.83 -1.00 -15.32
CA SER A 36 9.77 -2.07 -14.33
C SER A 36 9.12 -3.31 -14.91
N ASN A 37 9.78 -4.45 -14.77
CA ASN A 37 9.33 -5.76 -15.20
C ASN A 37 8.68 -6.48 -14.02
N LEU A 38 7.36 -6.59 -14.06
CA LEU A 38 6.56 -7.13 -12.98
C LEU A 38 5.98 -8.48 -13.38
N THR A 39 6.17 -9.50 -12.53
CA THR A 39 5.62 -10.84 -12.74
C THR A 39 4.66 -11.18 -11.62
N PHE A 40 3.38 -11.32 -11.94
CA PHE A 40 2.38 -11.81 -11.02
C PHE A 40 2.21 -13.31 -11.20
N CYS A 41 2.28 -14.05 -10.10
CA CYS A 41 2.04 -15.49 -10.07
C CYS A 41 0.88 -15.78 -9.11
N GLU A 42 -0.01 -16.68 -9.50
CA GLU A 42 -1.06 -17.21 -8.62
C GLU A 42 -0.90 -18.71 -8.45
N PHE A 43 -0.93 -19.15 -7.21
CA PHE A 43 -0.82 -20.56 -6.82
C PHE A 43 -2.11 -21.01 -6.15
N ASP A 44 -2.52 -22.25 -6.38
CA ASP A 44 -3.60 -22.85 -5.59
C ASP A 44 -3.13 -23.27 -4.18
N ARG A 45 -4.00 -23.94 -3.45
CA ARG A 45 -3.75 -24.43 -2.08
C ARG A 45 -2.64 -25.48 -1.99
N ASP A 46 -2.34 -26.15 -3.10
CA ASP A 46 -1.30 -27.18 -3.19
C ASP A 46 0.00 -26.58 -3.75
N PHE A 47 0.10 -25.24 -3.79
CA PHE A 47 1.22 -24.48 -4.35
C PHE A 47 1.47 -24.76 -5.85
N VAL A 48 0.45 -25.20 -6.57
CA VAL A 48 0.53 -25.38 -8.03
C VAL A 48 0.26 -24.04 -8.72
N LEU A 49 1.19 -23.61 -9.57
CA LEU A 49 1.05 -22.40 -10.38
C LEU A 49 -0.17 -22.51 -11.30
N LYS A 50 -1.15 -21.63 -11.14
CA LYS A 50 -2.35 -21.52 -11.98
C LYS A 50 -2.28 -20.40 -13.00
N GLN A 51 -1.57 -19.34 -12.66
CA GLN A 51 -1.47 -18.16 -13.51
C GLN A 51 -0.11 -17.52 -13.34
N LYS A 52 0.46 -17.07 -14.45
CA LYS A 52 1.65 -16.22 -14.50
C LYS A 52 1.41 -15.13 -15.53
N LYS A 53 1.48 -13.86 -15.12
CA LYS A 53 1.40 -12.70 -16.00
C LYS A 53 2.63 -11.81 -15.83
N GLU A 54 3.16 -11.35 -16.95
CA GLU A 54 4.32 -10.47 -17.00
C GLU A 54 3.91 -9.13 -17.62
N PHE A 55 4.30 -8.04 -16.97
CA PHE A 55 3.98 -6.68 -17.38
C PHE A 55 5.26 -5.85 -17.40
N LEU A 56 5.44 -5.08 -18.47
CA LEU A 56 6.44 -4.02 -18.55
C LEU A 56 5.75 -2.68 -18.29
N VAL A 57 6.02 -2.09 -17.12
CA VAL A 57 5.46 -0.79 -16.73
C VAL A 57 6.50 0.30 -17.02
N PRO A 58 6.20 1.33 -17.84
CA PRO A 58 7.16 2.36 -18.24
C PRO A 58 7.34 3.45 -17.17
N ALA A 59 7.71 3.05 -15.95
CA ALA A 59 7.95 3.95 -14.84
C ALA A 59 9.16 3.51 -13.99
N GLN A 60 9.95 4.48 -13.54
CA GLN A 60 10.95 4.29 -12.49
C GLN A 60 10.25 4.36 -11.12
N MET A 61 10.15 3.21 -10.45
CA MET A 61 9.34 3.12 -9.24
C MET A 61 9.92 2.16 -8.19
N MET A 62 9.53 2.41 -6.94
CA MET A 62 9.70 1.46 -5.85
C MET A 62 8.36 0.76 -5.56
N VAL A 63 8.29 -0.54 -5.84
CA VAL A 63 7.12 -1.35 -5.45
C VAL A 63 7.39 -1.97 -4.09
N HIS A 64 6.76 -1.41 -3.05
CA HIS A 64 6.79 -1.98 -1.70
C HIS A 64 5.56 -2.85 -1.46
N ASP A 65 4.36 -2.31 -1.67
CA ASP A 65 3.09 -3.03 -1.56
C ASP A 65 2.27 -2.87 -2.85
N TRP A 66 1.23 -3.69 -3.01
CA TRP A 66 0.35 -3.74 -4.18
C TRP A 66 -1.03 -4.25 -3.75
N GLY A 67 -2.02 -4.16 -4.63
CA GLY A 67 -3.39 -4.60 -4.36
C GLY A 67 -3.93 -5.47 -5.49
N PHE A 68 -5.10 -6.06 -5.29
CA PHE A 68 -5.82 -6.75 -6.35
C PHE A 68 -7.33 -6.59 -6.14
N THR A 69 -8.07 -6.68 -7.23
CA THR A 69 -9.52 -6.83 -7.26
C THR A 69 -9.85 -8.17 -7.92
N GLU A 70 -11.13 -8.39 -8.16
CA GLU A 70 -11.64 -9.49 -8.95
C GLU A 70 -10.91 -9.58 -10.30
N ASP A 71 -10.86 -8.50 -11.09
CA ASP A 71 -10.29 -8.50 -12.44
C ASP A 71 -8.92 -7.83 -12.60
N HIS A 72 -8.40 -7.13 -11.59
CA HIS A 72 -7.17 -6.33 -11.73
C HIS A 72 -6.12 -6.60 -10.66
N TYR A 73 -4.85 -6.54 -11.04
CA TYR A 73 -3.78 -6.18 -10.12
C TYR A 73 -3.64 -4.66 -10.08
N ILE A 74 -3.47 -4.12 -8.88
CA ILE A 74 -3.40 -2.69 -8.62
C ILE A 74 -1.98 -2.34 -8.19
N LEU A 75 -1.35 -1.41 -8.91
CA LEU A 75 -0.07 -0.84 -8.52
C LEU A 75 -0.21 0.67 -8.41
N ILE A 76 0.10 1.20 -7.24
CA ILE A 76 0.23 2.64 -7.06
C ILE A 76 1.73 2.95 -7.03
N VAL A 77 2.14 3.91 -7.86
CA VAL A 77 3.56 4.20 -8.08
C VAL A 77 4.13 5.08 -6.99
N ASN A 78 5.10 4.54 -6.24
CA ASN A 78 6.04 5.36 -5.48
C ASN A 78 7.17 5.79 -6.40
N SER A 79 7.09 7.03 -6.87
CA SER A 79 8.04 7.61 -7.81
C SER A 79 9.41 7.79 -7.16
N VAL A 80 10.42 7.23 -7.79
CA VAL A 80 11.82 7.36 -7.34
C VAL A 80 12.71 7.80 -8.50
N LYS A 81 13.93 8.22 -8.16
CA LYS A 81 14.96 8.57 -9.13
C LYS A 81 16.32 8.13 -8.60
N LEU A 82 17.26 7.90 -9.51
CA LEU A 82 18.66 7.68 -9.15
C LEU A 82 19.22 8.90 -8.42
N ASP A 83 19.92 8.65 -7.32
CA ASP A 83 20.73 9.63 -6.62
C ASP A 83 22.21 9.31 -6.87
N LEU A 84 22.86 10.11 -7.71
CA LEU A 84 24.26 9.89 -8.08
C LEU A 84 25.21 10.04 -6.88
N GLN A 85 24.94 11.00 -5.98
CA GLN A 85 25.79 11.21 -4.82
C GLN A 85 25.61 10.07 -3.82
N GLY A 86 24.38 9.69 -3.54
CA GLY A 86 24.06 8.55 -2.68
C GLY A 86 24.57 7.23 -3.27
N SER A 87 24.54 7.07 -4.60
CA SER A 87 25.12 5.91 -5.29
C SER A 87 26.63 5.82 -5.10
N LEU A 88 27.36 6.93 -5.26
CA LEU A 88 28.81 6.96 -5.02
C LEU A 88 29.14 6.63 -3.56
N LYS A 89 28.39 7.19 -2.60
CA LYS A 89 28.56 6.87 -1.17
C LYS A 89 28.31 5.39 -0.89
N ALA A 90 27.26 4.81 -1.47
CA ALA A 90 26.95 3.40 -1.31
C ALA A 90 28.04 2.48 -1.89
N LEU A 91 28.53 2.80 -3.09
CA LEU A 91 29.63 2.06 -3.72
C LEU A 91 30.94 2.14 -2.92
N CYS A 92 31.20 3.26 -2.25
CA CYS A 92 32.34 3.44 -1.36
C CYS A 92 32.13 2.87 0.05
N GLY A 93 31.00 2.22 0.33
CA GLY A 93 30.69 1.67 1.66
C GLY A 93 30.39 2.72 2.73
N GLN A 94 30.10 3.96 2.34
CA GLN A 94 29.82 5.09 3.23
C GLN A 94 28.31 5.30 3.49
N ALA A 95 27.46 4.61 2.75
CA ALA A 95 26.00 4.66 2.88
C ALA A 95 25.39 3.29 2.53
N PRO A 96 24.19 2.97 3.01
CA PRO A 96 23.46 1.80 2.57
C PRO A 96 23.10 1.89 1.08
N MET A 97 22.90 0.74 0.41
CA MET A 97 22.53 0.69 -1.01
C MET A 97 21.22 1.44 -1.33
N VAL A 98 20.31 1.59 -0.37
CA VAL A 98 19.06 2.33 -0.56
C VAL A 98 19.30 3.82 -0.87
N SER A 99 20.42 4.38 -0.42
CA SER A 99 20.83 5.77 -0.73
C SER A 99 21.12 6.00 -2.21
N ALA A 100 21.30 4.95 -3.02
CA ALA A 100 21.42 5.09 -4.48
C ALA A 100 20.13 5.59 -5.15
N VAL A 101 19.02 5.63 -4.40
CA VAL A 101 17.70 6.03 -4.87
C VAL A 101 17.16 7.12 -3.94
N SER A 102 16.54 8.15 -4.53
CA SER A 102 15.81 9.18 -3.81
C SER A 102 14.36 9.25 -4.27
N THR A 103 13.49 9.81 -3.44
CA THR A 103 12.10 10.06 -3.80
C THR A 103 12.02 11.07 -4.96
N ASN A 104 11.06 10.90 -5.87
CA ASN A 104 10.86 11.80 -7.01
C ASN A 104 9.49 12.49 -6.97
N PRO A 105 9.36 13.61 -6.26
CA PRO A 105 8.10 14.35 -6.14
C PRO A 105 7.84 15.31 -7.32
N SER A 106 8.35 15.01 -8.52
CA SER A 106 8.26 15.96 -9.66
C SER A 106 6.86 16.08 -10.26
N GLN A 107 6.00 15.07 -10.07
CA GLN A 107 4.63 15.06 -10.58
C GLN A 107 3.61 15.37 -9.47
N PRO A 108 2.59 16.21 -9.72
CA PRO A 108 1.58 16.56 -8.73
C PRO A 108 0.54 15.44 -8.51
N THR A 109 0.53 14.42 -9.37
CA THR A 109 -0.37 13.27 -9.34
C THR A 109 0.38 11.99 -8.98
N THR A 110 -0.37 10.94 -8.67
CA THR A 110 0.20 9.60 -8.43
C THR A 110 -0.35 8.62 -9.46
N PRO A 111 0.50 7.98 -10.27
CA PRO A 111 0.07 6.96 -11.21
C PRO A 111 -0.47 5.71 -10.51
N VAL A 112 -1.65 5.25 -10.94
CA VAL A 112 -2.27 3.99 -10.53
C VAL A 112 -2.46 3.10 -11.75
N TYR A 113 -1.68 2.03 -11.83
CA TYR A 113 -1.79 1.04 -12.89
C TYR A 113 -2.85 0.00 -12.52
N LEU A 114 -3.75 -0.23 -13.48
CA LEU A 114 -4.78 -1.26 -13.44
C LEU A 114 -4.38 -2.35 -14.42
N LEU A 115 -3.75 -3.40 -13.92
CA LEU A 115 -3.20 -4.47 -14.74
C LEU A 115 -4.20 -5.64 -14.82
N PRO A 116 -4.63 -6.08 -16.01
CA PRO A 116 -5.67 -7.10 -16.12
C PRO A 116 -5.18 -8.44 -15.57
N ARG A 117 -5.91 -8.99 -14.59
CA ARG A 117 -5.59 -10.24 -13.90
C ARG A 117 -5.85 -11.45 -14.79
N PHE A 118 -6.97 -11.48 -15.51
CA PHE A 118 -7.31 -12.55 -16.44
C PHE A 118 -7.24 -12.06 -17.89
N SER A 119 -7.05 -12.98 -18.85
CA SER A 119 -6.97 -12.61 -20.28
C SER A 119 -8.35 -12.34 -20.88
N ASP A 120 -9.40 -12.87 -20.25
CA ASP A 120 -10.77 -12.81 -20.73
C ASP A 120 -11.57 -11.61 -20.17
N THR A 121 -11.02 -10.89 -19.19
CA THR A 121 -11.69 -9.79 -18.48
C THR A 121 -11.35 -8.41 -19.04
N SER A 122 -10.67 -8.33 -20.17
CA SER A 122 -10.33 -7.05 -20.77
C SER A 122 -11.57 -6.38 -21.35
N CYS A 123 -11.88 -5.19 -20.82
CA CYS A 123 -12.27 -4.11 -21.70
C CYS A 123 -11.25 -4.09 -22.85
N VAL A 124 -11.63 -4.61 -24.02
CA VAL A 124 -10.73 -4.97 -25.13
C VAL A 124 -9.89 -3.77 -25.61
N ASN A 125 -10.28 -2.55 -25.24
CA ASN A 125 -9.76 -1.31 -25.78
C ASN A 125 -8.84 -0.51 -24.83
N ARG A 126 -8.76 -0.82 -23.51
CA ARG A 126 -7.87 -0.06 -22.60
C ARG A 126 -6.42 -0.52 -22.72
N ASP A 127 -5.51 0.41 -22.99
CA ASP A 127 -4.07 0.17 -22.80
C ASP A 127 -3.72 0.20 -21.31
N TRP A 128 -3.48 -0.97 -20.71
CA TRP A 128 -3.10 -1.10 -19.30
C TRP A 128 -1.78 -0.40 -18.94
N ARG A 129 -0.93 -0.09 -19.94
CA ARG A 129 0.33 0.66 -19.76
C ARG A 129 0.09 2.14 -19.50
N ILE A 130 -1.14 2.62 -19.65
CA ILE A 130 -1.53 3.98 -19.31
C ILE A 130 -2.14 3.94 -17.90
N PRO A 131 -1.54 4.61 -16.90
CA PRO A 131 -2.09 4.66 -15.55
C PRO A 131 -3.31 5.57 -15.47
N VAL A 132 -4.07 5.42 -14.40
CA VAL A 132 -5.00 6.46 -13.92
C VAL A 132 -4.21 7.40 -13.01
N GLU A 133 -4.36 8.71 -13.21
CA GLU A 133 -3.68 9.71 -12.39
C GLU A 133 -4.53 10.09 -11.17
N ALA A 134 -4.12 9.65 -9.98
CA ALA A 134 -4.77 10.07 -8.74
C ALA A 134 -4.44 11.54 -8.42
N PRO A 135 -5.43 12.36 -8.00
CA PRO A 135 -5.32 13.82 -7.91
C PRO A 135 -4.56 14.30 -6.65
N SER A 136 -3.45 13.65 -6.30
CA SER A 136 -2.53 14.02 -5.22
C SER A 136 -1.22 13.28 -5.37
N GLN A 137 -0.14 13.86 -4.84
CA GLN A 137 1.15 13.18 -4.71
C GLN A 137 1.18 12.35 -3.42
N LEU A 138 1.10 11.03 -3.55
CA LEU A 138 0.94 10.07 -2.46
C LEU A 138 2.12 9.11 -2.45
N TRP A 139 2.80 9.00 -1.31
CA TRP A 139 3.71 7.89 -1.07
C TRP A 139 2.95 6.77 -0.37
N ILE A 140 2.82 5.61 -1.02
CA ILE A 140 2.08 4.47 -0.49
C ILE A 140 2.98 3.64 0.42
N SER A 141 2.53 3.47 1.67
CA SER A 141 3.17 2.56 2.62
C SER A 141 2.54 1.18 2.57
N HIS A 142 1.22 1.06 2.68
CA HIS A 142 0.57 -0.26 2.71
C HIS A 142 -0.83 -0.22 2.12
N ILE A 143 -1.25 -1.28 1.43
CA ILE A 143 -2.61 -1.45 0.91
C ILE A 143 -3.38 -2.40 1.84
N GLY A 144 -4.47 -1.88 2.40
CA GLY A 144 -5.36 -2.62 3.29
C GLY A 144 -6.33 -3.51 2.55
N ASN A 145 -6.96 -2.99 1.50
CA ASN A 145 -7.84 -3.75 0.61
C ASN A 145 -8.03 -3.04 -0.73
N ALA A 146 -8.44 -3.79 -1.75
CA ALA A 146 -8.99 -3.23 -2.98
C ALA A 146 -10.11 -4.14 -3.51
N PHE A 147 -11.13 -3.56 -4.10
CA PHE A 147 -12.24 -4.30 -4.71
C PHE A 147 -12.87 -3.47 -5.83
N GLU A 148 -13.64 -4.12 -6.69
CA GLU A 148 -14.38 -3.45 -7.75
C GLU A 148 -15.86 -3.83 -7.77
N GLU A 149 -16.70 -2.88 -8.17
CA GLU A 149 -18.13 -3.07 -8.38
C GLU A 149 -18.46 -2.71 -9.83
N ARG A 150 -19.24 -3.54 -10.51
CA ARG A 150 -19.70 -3.26 -11.87
C ARG A 150 -21.20 -2.98 -11.88
N ASP A 151 -21.61 -1.98 -12.65
CA ASP A 151 -23.02 -1.71 -12.90
C ASP A 151 -23.57 -2.53 -14.07
N HIS A 152 -24.88 -2.43 -14.33
CA HIS A 152 -25.54 -3.13 -15.44
C HIS A 152 -25.06 -2.69 -16.83
N SER A 153 -24.44 -1.52 -16.94
CA SER A 153 -23.89 -0.98 -18.18
C SER A 153 -22.45 -1.44 -18.42
N GLY A 154 -21.83 -2.14 -17.46
CA GLY A 154 -20.45 -2.59 -17.52
C GLY A 154 -19.44 -1.58 -16.97
N ASN A 155 -19.89 -0.41 -16.51
CA ASN A 155 -19.00 0.56 -15.86
C ASN A 155 -18.48 -0.03 -14.56
N ALA A 156 -17.22 0.23 -14.23
CA ALA A 156 -16.58 -0.31 -13.05
C ALA A 156 -16.18 0.81 -12.08
N ARG A 157 -16.43 0.60 -10.80
CA ARG A 157 -15.92 1.42 -9.71
C ARG A 157 -14.92 0.63 -8.91
N ILE A 158 -13.66 1.03 -8.95
CA ILE A 158 -12.57 0.44 -8.17
C ILE A 158 -12.36 1.28 -6.92
N GLN A 159 -12.29 0.62 -5.77
CA GLN A 159 -11.96 1.23 -4.49
C GLN A 159 -10.69 0.63 -3.92
N ILE A 160 -9.73 1.47 -3.53
CA ILE A 160 -8.45 1.06 -2.95
C ILE A 160 -8.29 1.75 -1.61
N GLN A 161 -8.09 0.96 -0.55
CA GLN A 161 -7.87 1.43 0.81
C GLN A 161 -6.38 1.30 1.13
N ALA A 162 -5.72 2.40 1.43
CA ALA A 162 -4.27 2.44 1.62
C ALA A 162 -3.85 3.35 2.78
N ALA A 163 -2.72 3.04 3.39
CA ALA A 163 -1.95 3.94 4.23
C ALA A 163 -0.93 4.67 3.37
N VAL A 164 -0.96 6.00 3.41
CA VAL A 164 -0.16 6.87 2.55
C VAL A 164 0.46 8.00 3.35
N SER A 165 1.61 8.51 2.93
CA SER A 165 2.29 9.66 3.51
C SER A 165 2.65 10.68 2.44
N SER A 166 3.13 11.85 2.84
CA SER A 166 3.75 12.79 1.90
C SER A 166 5.15 12.34 1.50
N TYR A 167 5.62 12.80 0.33
CA TYR A 167 7.00 12.59 -0.12
C TYR A 167 8.01 13.38 0.73
N GLN A 168 7.58 14.42 1.44
CA GLN A 168 8.46 15.17 2.36
C GLN A 168 8.67 14.43 3.68
N TRP A 169 7.66 13.69 4.15
CA TRP A 169 7.79 12.82 5.32
C TRP A 169 8.61 11.58 5.00
N TRP A 170 8.37 10.98 3.83
CA TRP A 170 9.07 9.77 3.44
C TRP A 170 10.52 10.04 3.05
N CYS A 171 11.45 9.40 3.76
CA CYS A 171 12.87 9.44 3.44
C CYS A 171 13.45 8.03 3.51
N LEU A 172 14.02 7.56 2.40
CA LEU A 172 14.61 6.21 2.32
C LEU A 172 15.83 6.03 3.24
N GLU A 173 16.52 7.11 3.58
CA GLU A 173 17.64 7.11 4.52
C GLU A 173 17.19 7.26 5.99
N LYS A 174 15.98 7.81 6.19
CA LYS A 174 15.40 8.14 7.51
C LYS A 174 14.05 7.46 7.74
N MET A 175 13.97 6.17 7.48
CA MET A 175 12.70 5.43 7.50
C MET A 175 12.17 5.26 8.92
N PHE A 176 10.95 5.75 9.17
CA PHE A 176 10.24 5.58 10.46
C PHE A 176 11.07 6.04 11.68
N GLY A 177 11.96 7.02 11.53
CA GLY A 177 12.80 7.53 12.63
C GLY A 177 14.16 6.84 12.78
N TYR A 178 14.45 5.82 11.97
CA TYR A 178 15.80 5.26 11.88
C TYR A 178 16.65 6.11 10.93
N ASP A 179 17.79 6.62 11.40
CA ASP A 179 18.77 7.33 10.57
C ASP A 179 20.06 6.50 10.55
N PHE A 180 20.53 6.06 9.37
CA PHE A 180 21.72 5.21 9.30
C PHE A 180 23.01 5.91 9.80
N GLN A 181 23.02 7.24 9.87
CA GLN A 181 24.13 8.03 10.39
C GLN A 181 24.05 8.25 11.89
N SER A 182 22.92 7.92 12.53
CA SER A 182 22.69 8.11 13.96
C SER A 182 22.38 6.77 14.65
N PRO A 183 22.99 6.48 15.81
CA PRO A 183 22.55 5.32 16.60
C PRO A 183 21.19 5.55 17.29
N GLU A 184 20.71 6.80 17.34
CA GLU A 184 19.48 7.16 18.03
C GLU A 184 18.25 7.07 17.11
N PHE A 185 17.17 6.52 17.68
CA PHE A 185 15.87 6.47 17.01
C PHE A 185 15.09 7.77 17.22
N ASP A 186 14.81 8.49 16.14
CA ASP A 186 13.99 9.69 16.16
C ASP A 186 12.50 9.34 16.04
N SER A 187 11.89 9.09 17.19
CA SER A 187 10.46 8.81 17.28
C SER A 187 9.56 10.00 16.90
N SER A 188 10.10 11.24 16.86
CA SER A 188 9.31 12.46 16.68
C SER A 188 8.60 12.56 15.34
N VAL A 189 9.11 11.85 14.33
CA VAL A 189 8.53 11.73 13.01
C VAL A 189 7.11 11.15 13.02
N MET A 190 6.70 10.44 14.07
CA MET A 190 5.39 9.78 14.14
C MET A 190 4.24 10.73 14.52
N ASN A 191 4.53 11.88 15.13
CA ASN A 191 3.53 12.87 15.55
C ASN A 191 3.79 14.23 14.90
N VAL A 192 4.11 14.23 13.61
CA VAL A 192 4.28 15.46 12.82
C VAL A 192 2.92 16.12 12.61
N VAL A 193 2.80 17.38 13.03
CA VAL A 193 1.58 18.19 12.91
C VAL A 193 1.54 18.95 11.57
N ASP A 194 2.67 19.05 10.88
CA ASP A 194 2.81 19.71 9.59
C ASP A 194 2.10 18.91 8.47
N PRO A 195 1.05 19.48 7.82
CA PRO A 195 0.32 18.82 6.74
C PRO A 195 1.19 18.49 5.52
N GLU A 196 2.25 19.26 5.25
CA GLU A 196 3.14 19.00 4.11
C GLU A 196 4.10 17.82 4.40
N LYS A 197 4.42 17.59 5.67
CA LYS A 197 5.21 16.45 6.18
C LYS A 197 4.34 15.41 6.86
N ARG A 198 3.13 15.21 6.31
CA ARG A 198 2.17 14.29 6.89
C ARG A 198 2.66 12.84 6.81
N GLY A 199 2.73 12.21 7.98
CA GLY A 199 3.02 10.78 8.10
C GLY A 199 1.90 9.89 7.55
N PRO A 200 2.09 8.56 7.61
CA PRO A 200 1.12 7.57 7.20
C PRO A 200 -0.29 7.85 7.75
N HIS A 201 -1.27 7.88 6.86
CA HIS A 201 -2.69 8.02 7.19
C HIS A 201 -3.53 7.27 6.17
N LEU A 202 -4.75 6.91 6.57
CA LEU A 202 -5.63 6.06 5.76
C LEU A 202 -6.43 6.88 4.75
N VAL A 203 -6.35 6.49 3.49
CA VAL A 203 -7.11 7.06 2.39
C VAL A 203 -7.85 5.97 1.61
N GLN A 204 -8.92 6.39 0.95
CA GLN A 204 -9.63 5.63 -0.05
C GLN A 204 -9.46 6.32 -1.41
N VAL A 205 -8.84 5.61 -2.34
CA VAL A 205 -8.78 6.00 -3.76
C VAL A 205 -9.99 5.38 -4.45
N SER A 206 -10.79 6.19 -5.14
CA SER A 206 -11.91 5.71 -5.97
C SER A 206 -11.62 6.04 -7.42
N ILE A 207 -11.72 5.04 -8.29
CA ILE A 207 -11.53 5.17 -9.74
C ILE A 207 -12.81 4.68 -10.41
N ASP A 208 -13.43 5.53 -11.22
CA ASP A 208 -14.60 5.21 -12.03
C ASP A 208 -14.15 4.99 -13.48
N LEU A 209 -14.49 3.83 -14.04
CA LEU A 209 -14.21 3.43 -15.41
C LEU A 209 -15.50 3.22 -16.19
N ASP A 210 -15.53 3.59 -17.47
CA ASP A 210 -16.59 3.18 -18.38
C ASP A 210 -16.45 1.69 -18.78
N ALA A 211 -17.43 1.19 -19.53
CA ALA A 211 -17.44 -0.19 -20.04
C ALA A 211 -16.28 -0.52 -20.99
N GLU A 212 -15.64 0.50 -21.58
CA GLU A 212 -14.46 0.39 -22.45
C GLU A 212 -13.14 0.51 -21.66
N GLY A 213 -13.21 0.79 -20.36
CA GLY A 213 -12.08 0.92 -19.45
C GLY A 213 -11.46 2.31 -19.43
N SER A 214 -12.06 3.33 -20.05
CA SER A 214 -11.61 4.72 -19.94
C SER A 214 -11.93 5.26 -18.55
N CYS A 215 -11.03 6.08 -17.99
CA CYS A 215 -11.24 6.68 -16.68
C CYS A 215 -12.22 7.86 -16.79
N LEU A 216 -13.35 7.75 -16.11
CA LEU A 216 -14.34 8.82 -15.97
C LEU A 216 -13.99 9.76 -14.81
N GLY A 217 -13.32 9.25 -13.78
CA GLY A 217 -12.90 10.04 -12.64
C GLY A 217 -11.99 9.28 -11.68
N CYS A 218 -11.13 10.01 -10.99
CA CYS A 218 -10.33 9.50 -9.88
C CYS A 218 -10.40 10.49 -8.71
N SER A 219 -10.62 9.97 -7.50
CA SER A 219 -10.66 10.78 -6.28
C SER A 219 -9.89 10.11 -5.15
N VAL A 220 -9.37 10.92 -4.24
CA VAL A 220 -8.70 10.47 -3.02
C VAL A 220 -9.41 11.13 -1.84
N ALA A 221 -9.93 10.32 -0.92
CA ALA A 221 -10.60 10.79 0.27
C ALA A 221 -9.99 10.17 1.53
N SER A 222 -10.08 10.86 2.66
CA SER A 222 -9.71 10.26 3.96
C SER A 222 -10.68 9.13 4.32
N CYS A 223 -10.17 8.01 4.84
CA CYS A 223 -11.03 6.94 5.35
C CYS A 223 -11.84 7.37 6.59
N SER A 224 -11.44 8.46 7.26
CA SER A 224 -12.17 9.04 8.37
C SER A 224 -12.10 10.56 8.39
N THR A 225 -13.20 11.18 8.80
CA THR A 225 -13.28 12.61 9.12
C THR A 225 -12.98 12.91 10.60
N GLN A 226 -12.83 11.88 11.44
CA GLN A 226 -12.63 11.99 12.90
C GLN A 226 -11.21 11.61 13.33
N TRP A 227 -10.44 10.94 12.46
CA TRP A 227 -9.11 10.44 12.78
C TRP A 227 -8.07 11.06 11.85
N HIS A 228 -7.18 11.86 12.43
CA HIS A 228 -6.16 12.62 11.71
C HIS A 228 -4.73 12.30 12.14
N THR A 229 -4.55 11.38 13.09
CA THR A 229 -3.23 10.96 13.56
C THR A 229 -2.64 9.88 12.65
N PHE A 230 -1.37 9.55 12.88
CA PHE A 230 -0.66 8.48 12.20
C PHE A 230 -1.49 7.18 12.19
N ALA A 231 -1.64 6.55 11.03
CA ALA A 231 -2.30 5.26 10.89
C ALA A 231 -1.67 4.47 9.75
N ASP A 232 -1.16 3.28 10.06
CA ASP A 232 -0.48 2.39 9.12
C ASP A 232 -0.73 0.91 9.46
N PHE A 233 -0.20 0.00 8.67
CA PHE A 233 -0.49 -1.43 8.68
C PHE A 233 -2.00 -1.72 8.60
N PRO A 234 -2.69 -1.17 7.58
CA PRO A 234 -4.11 -1.39 7.37
C PRO A 234 -4.38 -2.86 7.08
N VAL A 235 -5.43 -3.40 7.71
CA VAL A 235 -5.88 -4.77 7.55
C VAL A 235 -7.40 -4.83 7.65
N ILE A 236 -7.99 -5.79 6.94
CA ILE A 236 -9.43 -6.05 6.94
C ILE A 236 -9.72 -7.45 7.47
N ASN A 237 -11.01 -7.75 7.68
CA ASN A 237 -11.43 -9.14 7.81
C ASN A 237 -11.32 -9.82 6.44
N PRO A 238 -10.48 -10.88 6.27
CA PRO A 238 -10.33 -11.55 4.97
C PRO A 238 -11.64 -12.15 4.44
N ALA A 239 -12.61 -12.48 5.31
CA ALA A 239 -13.94 -12.92 4.87
C ALA A 239 -14.75 -11.84 4.13
N HIS A 240 -14.28 -10.59 4.18
CA HIS A 240 -14.86 -9.43 3.51
C HIS A 240 -13.82 -8.78 2.58
N SER A 241 -12.98 -9.55 1.89
CA SER A 241 -11.96 -9.03 0.97
C SER A 241 -12.50 -8.32 -0.27
N MET A 242 -13.80 -8.47 -0.56
CA MET A 242 -14.51 -7.62 -1.53
C MET A 242 -14.86 -6.28 -0.87
N THR A 243 -16.15 -5.98 -0.76
CA THR A 243 -16.68 -4.87 0.02
C THR A 243 -16.51 -5.10 1.51
N ASN A 244 -15.76 -4.21 2.16
CA ASN A 244 -15.59 -4.17 3.60
C ASN A 244 -16.11 -2.84 4.18
N ARG A 245 -16.82 -2.94 5.31
CA ARG A 245 -17.24 -1.77 6.09
C ARG A 245 -16.14 -1.27 7.03
N PHE A 246 -15.34 -2.18 7.57
CA PHE A 246 -14.36 -1.85 8.59
C PHE A 246 -12.95 -2.04 8.04
N LEU A 247 -12.11 -1.07 8.36
CA LEU A 247 -10.67 -1.17 8.26
C LEU A 247 -10.11 -1.17 9.69
N TYR A 248 -8.93 -1.75 9.87
CA TYR A 248 -8.20 -1.69 11.12
C TYR A 248 -6.76 -1.29 10.83
N ALA A 249 -6.18 -0.44 11.65
CA ALA A 249 -4.81 0.01 11.49
C ALA A 249 -4.14 0.23 12.84
N SER A 250 -2.82 0.06 12.86
CA SER A 250 -1.99 0.50 13.98
C SER A 250 -1.84 2.00 13.90
N SER A 251 -1.95 2.67 15.05
CA SER A 251 -2.07 4.11 15.13
C SER A 251 -1.48 4.64 16.43
N THR A 252 -1.38 5.97 16.55
CA THR A 252 -0.92 6.62 17.77
C THR A 252 -2.10 7.29 18.48
N SER A 253 -2.08 7.26 19.81
CA SER A 253 -3.00 8.02 20.67
C SER A 253 -2.70 9.53 20.67
N GLY A 254 -1.71 9.95 19.89
CA GLY A 254 -1.17 11.31 19.87
C GLY A 254 -0.07 11.52 20.92
N PRO A 255 0.36 12.78 21.11
CA PRO A 255 1.43 13.12 22.04
C PRO A 255 1.01 12.88 23.49
N ARG A 256 1.83 12.14 24.25
CA ARG A 256 1.66 11.95 25.70
C ARG A 256 2.73 12.70 26.48
N LYS A 257 2.40 13.15 27.71
CA LYS A 257 3.34 13.88 28.59
C LYS A 257 4.68 13.16 28.81
N PHE A 258 4.67 11.83 28.93
CA PHE A 258 5.87 11.04 29.23
C PHE A 258 6.55 10.47 27.97
N LEU A 259 5.81 10.34 26.87
CA LEU A 259 6.29 9.77 25.62
C LEU A 259 5.59 10.52 24.46
N PRO A 260 6.04 11.75 24.14
CA PRO A 260 5.36 12.62 23.18
C PRO A 260 5.37 12.08 21.75
N PHE A 261 6.17 11.05 21.49
CA PHE A 261 6.51 10.55 20.16
C PHE A 261 6.47 9.02 20.09
N PHE A 262 5.69 8.38 20.96
CA PHE A 262 5.71 6.93 21.07
C PHE A 262 5.27 6.22 19.78
N LEU A 263 5.88 5.04 19.56
CA LEU A 263 5.49 4.09 18.51
C LEU A 263 3.99 3.78 18.55
N PRO A 264 3.41 3.18 17.49
CA PRO A 264 1.97 2.92 17.48
C PRO A 264 1.54 2.18 18.75
N ASP A 265 0.56 2.74 19.46
CA ASP A 265 0.09 2.32 20.79
C ASP A 265 -1.44 2.18 20.82
N THR A 266 -2.07 2.42 19.68
CA THR A 266 -3.50 2.46 19.51
C THR A 266 -3.86 1.64 18.29
N ILE A 267 -4.99 0.97 18.34
CA ILE A 267 -5.62 0.40 17.16
C ILE A 267 -6.79 1.28 16.79
N ALA A 268 -6.77 1.79 15.58
CA ALA A 268 -7.89 2.50 14.99
C ALA A 268 -8.74 1.52 14.19
N LYS A 269 -10.05 1.59 14.36
CA LYS A 269 -11.06 0.89 13.57
C LYS A 269 -11.96 1.91 12.89
N PRO A 270 -11.59 2.41 11.70
CA PRO A 270 -12.49 3.19 10.87
C PRO A 270 -13.69 2.37 10.38
N ASP A 271 -14.86 2.99 10.43
CA ASP A 271 -16.09 2.56 9.77
C ASP A 271 -16.25 3.36 8.47
N LEU A 272 -16.00 2.72 7.33
CA LEU A 272 -15.95 3.34 6.02
C LEU A 272 -17.34 3.80 5.53
N CYS A 273 -18.43 3.32 6.13
CA CYS A 273 -19.78 3.73 5.75
C CYS A 273 -20.20 5.07 6.35
N ASN A 274 -19.72 5.41 7.55
CA ASN A 274 -20.11 6.64 8.26
C ASN A 274 -18.92 7.49 8.71
N HIS A 275 -17.70 7.10 8.34
CA HIS A 275 -16.44 7.76 8.61
C HIS A 275 -16.08 7.92 10.11
N SER A 276 -16.79 7.23 11.00
CA SER A 276 -16.48 7.20 12.43
C SER A 276 -15.30 6.28 12.74
N VAL A 277 -14.63 6.53 13.87
CA VAL A 277 -13.51 5.67 14.32
C VAL A 277 -13.71 5.22 15.74
N LYS A 278 -13.50 3.93 15.96
CA LYS A 278 -13.36 3.37 17.30
C LYS A 278 -11.89 3.07 17.54
N THR A 279 -11.43 3.30 18.76
CA THR A 279 -10.06 3.02 19.15
C THR A 279 -9.97 2.06 20.31
N TRP A 280 -8.84 1.38 20.39
CA TRP A 280 -8.48 0.57 21.54
C TRP A 280 -6.99 0.76 21.84
N MET A 281 -6.63 0.77 23.13
CA MET A 281 -5.24 0.90 23.59
C MET A 281 -4.93 -0.20 24.62
N PRO A 282 -3.73 -0.80 24.60
CA PRO A 282 -3.31 -1.82 25.56
C PRO A 282 -2.91 -1.25 26.95
N GLY A 283 -3.13 0.03 27.22
CA GLY A 283 -2.67 0.69 28.44
C GLY A 283 -1.23 1.20 28.33
N ASN A 284 -0.30 0.65 29.13
CA ASN A 284 1.11 1.07 29.17
C ASN A 284 2.02 0.38 28.12
N GLY A 285 1.45 -0.41 27.21
CA GLY A 285 2.20 -1.15 26.18
C GLY A 285 2.23 -0.46 24.81
N ALA A 286 3.05 -0.98 23.90
CA ALA A 286 3.06 -0.61 22.48
C ALA A 286 2.28 -1.64 21.63
N CYS A 287 1.84 -1.23 20.44
CA CYS A 287 1.15 -2.05 19.45
C CYS A 287 1.84 -1.94 18.09
N ARG A 288 2.73 -2.88 17.71
CA ARG A 288 3.50 -2.74 16.46
C ARG A 288 2.71 -3.20 15.23
N ARG A 289 2.04 -4.34 15.31
CA ARG A 289 1.13 -4.83 14.27
C ARG A 289 -0.06 -5.54 14.92
N ALA A 290 -1.27 -5.13 14.54
CA ALA A 290 -2.47 -5.84 14.94
C ALA A 290 -2.70 -7.03 13.99
N LEU A 291 -2.57 -8.25 14.51
CA LEU A 291 -3.04 -9.45 13.83
C LEU A 291 -4.47 -9.73 14.29
N PHE A 292 -5.43 -9.69 13.36
CA PHE A 292 -6.83 -9.97 13.68
C PHE A 292 -7.14 -11.44 13.42
N CYS A 293 -7.48 -12.17 14.49
CA CYS A 293 -8.11 -13.48 14.39
C CYS A 293 -9.62 -13.28 14.53
N PHE A 294 -10.34 -13.47 13.44
CA PHE A 294 -11.80 -13.48 13.43
C PHE A 294 -12.26 -14.92 13.69
N GLN A 295 -12.79 -15.19 14.89
CA GLN A 295 -13.44 -16.47 15.19
C GLN A 295 -14.93 -16.38 14.82
N GLU A 296 -15.36 -17.23 13.90
CA GLU A 296 -16.78 -17.49 13.65
C GLU A 296 -17.29 -18.51 14.68
N GLU A 297 -17.80 -18.03 15.82
CA GLU A 297 -18.72 -18.84 16.64
C GLU A 297 -20.17 -18.48 16.29
N PRO A 298 -21.09 -19.46 16.14
CA PRO A 298 -22.47 -19.23 15.69
C PRO A 298 -23.30 -18.28 16.58
N ALA A 299 -22.84 -17.97 17.79
CA ALA A 299 -23.59 -17.15 18.75
C ALA A 299 -22.82 -15.92 19.29
N ARG A 300 -21.50 -15.78 19.05
CA ARG A 300 -20.70 -14.62 19.52
C ARG A 300 -19.51 -14.37 18.60
N ARG A 301 -19.53 -13.26 17.86
CA ARG A 301 -18.34 -12.76 17.14
C ARG A 301 -17.33 -12.23 18.17
N LYS A 302 -16.32 -13.03 18.51
CA LYS A 302 -15.18 -12.60 19.32
C LYS A 302 -14.03 -12.19 18.40
N MET A 303 -13.49 -11.00 18.64
CA MET A 303 -12.25 -10.54 18.00
C MET A 303 -11.11 -10.88 18.94
N ALA A 304 -10.21 -11.78 18.53
CA ALA A 304 -8.95 -12.00 19.22
C ALA A 304 -7.86 -11.22 18.49
N MET A 305 -7.15 -10.38 19.22
CA MET A 305 -6.12 -9.51 18.70
C MET A 305 -4.79 -9.96 19.27
N PHE A 306 -3.88 -10.34 18.39
CA PHE A 306 -2.52 -10.70 18.78
C PHE A 306 -1.62 -9.50 18.50
N LEU A 307 -0.90 -9.06 19.53
CA LEU A 307 0.15 -8.06 19.43
C LEU A 307 1.46 -8.80 19.13
N LEU A 308 2.07 -8.50 17.99
CA LEU A 308 3.46 -8.88 17.67
C LEU A 308 4.35 -7.64 17.78
#